data_AF-A0A1Y6LBA0-F1
#
_entry.id   AF-A0A1Y6LBA0-F1
#
_cell.length_a   1.000
_cell.length_b   1.000
_cell.length_c   1.000
_cell.angle_alpha   90.00
_cell.angle_beta   90.00
_cell.angle_gamma   90.00
#
_symmetry.space_group_name_H-M   'P 1'
#
loop_
_entity.id
_entity.type
_entity.pdbx_description
1 polymer ?
#
loop_
_entity_poly.entity_id
_entity_poly.type
_entity_poly.pdbx_seq_one_letter_code
_entity_poly.pdbx_strand_id
1 'polypeptide(L)'
;MGRTLQKKKNRSSISKVKHKPKSQKRLLHHPIIAQNWDKNLTFAQNYSRLGLTAKLNKSTGGVERKVSDVRREEEEGGESRGKVDPLNITAATKRKERLDVSEVRIERDPETGAILRVMDEGKGKRSNPLNDPLNELDSSEEDEDEEGEEGDDDILNLKNQHGSTDLASSSRRAANKTETVRQLEEAANRPVTKYKRRQPEGEVAFVEELVKKYGDDYEKMARDHKINYMQRSEGDLKKRIKKWRQSGGSVE
;
A
#
# COMPACT_ATOMS: atom_id res chain seq x y z
N MET A 1 10.94 -48.51 -24.79
CA MET A 1 12.13 -49.14 -25.41
C MET A 1 11.87 -49.78 -26.79
N GLY A 2 10.68 -49.64 -27.39
CA GLY A 2 10.35 -50.31 -28.66
C GLY A 2 10.83 -49.62 -29.94
N ARG A 3 11.14 -48.31 -29.89
CA ARG A 3 11.45 -47.50 -31.08
C ARG A 3 12.80 -47.89 -31.69
N THR A 4 12.79 -48.26 -32.98
CA THR A 4 13.96 -48.72 -33.75
C THR A 4 15.13 -47.73 -33.71
N LEU A 5 14.86 -46.43 -33.81
CA LEU A 5 15.86 -45.37 -33.70
C LEU A 5 16.53 -45.31 -32.31
N GLN A 6 15.76 -45.52 -31.24
CA GLN A 6 16.34 -45.58 -29.89
C GLN A 6 17.18 -46.85 -29.71
N LYS A 7 16.75 -47.98 -30.27
CA LYS A 7 17.55 -49.22 -30.29
C LYS A 7 18.86 -49.04 -31.06
N LYS A 8 18.83 -48.39 -32.24
CA LYS A 8 20.02 -48.06 -33.04
C LYS A 8 20.97 -47.13 -32.27
N LYS A 9 20.45 -46.08 -31.65
CA LYS A 9 21.21 -45.15 -30.79
C LYS A 9 21.80 -45.83 -29.54
N ASN A 10 21.14 -46.85 -29.01
CA ASN A 10 21.64 -47.63 -27.88
C ASN A 10 22.72 -48.63 -28.29
N ARG A 11 22.71 -49.12 -29.54
CA ARG A 11 23.67 -50.09 -30.08
C ARG A 11 24.92 -49.44 -30.69
N SER A 12 24.84 -48.17 -31.10
CA SER A 12 26.00 -47.43 -31.63
C SER A 12 27.02 -47.16 -30.53
N SER A 13 28.32 -47.28 -30.85
CA SER A 13 29.46 -46.93 -29.97
C SER A 13 29.65 -45.42 -29.74
N ILE A 14 28.74 -44.60 -30.28
CA ILE A 14 28.78 -43.13 -30.20
C ILE A 14 28.28 -42.70 -28.82
N SER A 15 29.03 -41.82 -28.15
CA SER A 15 28.61 -41.26 -26.86
C SER A 15 27.29 -40.50 -26.98
N LYS A 16 26.32 -40.81 -26.11
CA LYS A 16 25.03 -40.10 -26.11
C LYS A 16 25.23 -38.67 -25.60
N VAL A 17 24.80 -37.68 -26.37
CA VAL A 17 24.66 -36.30 -25.91
C VAL A 17 23.69 -36.27 -24.72
N LYS A 18 24.20 -35.92 -23.53
CA LYS A 18 23.42 -35.72 -22.32
C LYS A 18 23.36 -34.23 -22.03
N HIS A 19 22.16 -33.69 -21.83
CA HIS A 19 22.02 -32.34 -21.31
C HIS A 19 22.35 -32.32 -19.82
N LYS A 20 22.92 -31.21 -19.35
CA LYS A 20 23.11 -30.99 -17.92
C LYS A 20 21.73 -30.96 -17.22
N PRO A 21 21.60 -31.55 -16.02
CA PRO A 21 20.37 -31.45 -15.26
C PRO A 21 20.08 -29.99 -14.92
N LYS A 22 18.80 -29.67 -14.67
CA LYS A 22 18.39 -28.32 -14.26
C LYS A 22 19.10 -27.95 -12.96
N SER A 23 19.67 -26.74 -12.90
CA SER A 23 20.31 -26.25 -11.68
C SER A 23 19.28 -25.95 -10.60
N GLN A 24 19.55 -26.36 -9.37
CA GLN A 24 18.73 -26.02 -8.18
C GLN A 24 19.10 -24.67 -7.55
N LYS A 25 20.00 -23.89 -8.18
CA LYS A 25 20.43 -22.58 -7.67
C LYS A 25 19.27 -21.59 -7.76
N ARG A 26 18.99 -20.90 -6.65
CA ARG A 26 18.05 -19.78 -6.63
C ARG A 26 18.79 -18.50 -7.00
N LEU A 27 18.21 -17.72 -7.91
CA LEU A 27 18.70 -16.39 -8.26
C LEU A 27 18.16 -15.41 -7.22
N LEU A 28 19.00 -15.03 -6.26
CA LEU A 28 18.66 -14.07 -5.22
C LEU A 28 19.16 -12.70 -5.66
N HIS A 29 18.23 -11.76 -5.89
CA HIS A 29 18.57 -10.43 -6.40
C HIS A 29 19.18 -9.49 -5.35
N HIS A 30 18.77 -9.63 -4.08
CA HIS A 30 19.22 -8.73 -3.03
C HIS A 30 20.43 -9.31 -2.26
N PRO A 31 21.53 -8.56 -2.09
CA PRO A 31 22.76 -9.08 -1.46
C PRO A 31 22.54 -9.47 0.01
N ILE A 32 21.78 -8.67 0.77
CA ILE A 32 21.49 -8.95 2.20
C ILE A 32 20.74 -10.28 2.37
N ILE A 33 19.78 -10.57 1.48
CA ILE A 33 19.03 -11.83 1.51
C ILE A 33 19.93 -12.98 1.06
N ALA A 34 20.77 -12.77 0.04
CA ALA A 34 21.68 -13.79 -0.47
C ALA A 34 22.71 -14.24 0.58
N GLN A 35 23.21 -13.34 1.41
CA GLN A 35 24.14 -13.66 2.51
C GLN A 35 23.47 -14.52 3.58
N ASN A 36 22.21 -14.25 3.89
CA ASN A 36 21.46 -14.94 4.95
C ASN A 36 20.62 -16.12 4.43
N TRP A 37 20.87 -16.58 3.20
CA TRP A 37 20.09 -17.64 2.57
C TRP A 37 20.65 -19.05 2.83
N ASP A 38 19.88 -19.89 3.51
CA ASP A 38 20.22 -21.31 3.67
C ASP A 38 19.68 -22.16 2.51
N LYS A 39 20.54 -22.96 1.87
CA LYS A 39 20.13 -23.83 0.74
C LYS A 39 19.40 -25.09 1.20
N ASN A 40 19.55 -25.47 2.46
CA ASN A 40 18.96 -26.69 3.00
C ASN A 40 17.49 -26.48 3.43
N LEU A 41 17.11 -25.23 3.67
CA LEU A 41 15.77 -24.86 4.10
C LEU A 41 14.85 -24.57 2.91
N THR A 42 13.55 -24.78 3.12
CA THR A 42 12.54 -24.44 2.11
C THR A 42 12.42 -22.92 1.96
N PHE A 43 11.77 -22.46 0.89
CA PHE A 43 11.52 -21.03 0.68
C PHE A 43 10.79 -20.39 1.87
N ALA A 44 9.71 -21.04 2.33
CA ALA A 44 8.88 -20.53 3.42
C ALA A 44 9.63 -20.52 4.75
N GLN A 45 10.42 -21.56 5.04
CA GLN A 45 11.23 -21.63 6.26
C GLN A 45 12.30 -20.55 6.30
N ASN A 46 12.99 -20.28 5.18
CA ASN A 46 13.97 -19.20 5.11
C ASN A 46 13.33 -17.84 5.32
N TYR A 47 12.22 -17.54 4.65
CA TYR A 47 11.53 -16.26 4.82
C TYR A 47 11.07 -16.08 6.27
N SER A 48 10.48 -17.12 6.87
CA SER A 48 10.12 -17.11 8.29
C SER A 48 11.32 -16.87 9.21
N ARG A 49 12.46 -17.54 8.97
CA ARG A 49 13.71 -17.32 9.71
C ARG A 49 14.25 -15.90 9.56
N LEU A 50 14.14 -15.33 8.37
CA LEU A 50 14.54 -13.95 8.08
C LEU A 50 13.57 -12.93 8.68
N GLY A 51 12.40 -13.33 9.21
CA GLY A 51 11.36 -12.42 9.68
C GLY A 51 10.52 -11.81 8.56
N LEU A 52 10.55 -12.42 7.36
CA LEU A 52 9.78 -12.02 6.19
C LEU A 52 8.58 -12.95 5.97
N THR A 53 7.51 -12.44 5.39
CA THR A 53 6.35 -13.25 5.02
C THR A 53 6.57 -13.92 3.66
N ALA A 54 6.34 -15.23 3.58
CA ALA A 54 6.50 -15.98 2.32
C ALA A 54 5.28 -15.84 1.39
N LYS A 55 4.09 -15.66 1.99
CA LYS A 55 2.81 -15.42 1.32
C LYS A 55 2.04 -14.37 2.13
N LEU A 56 1.34 -13.48 1.42
CA LEU A 56 0.54 -12.42 2.04
C LEU A 56 -0.81 -12.94 2.56
N ASN A 57 -1.43 -13.85 1.82
CA ASN A 57 -2.71 -14.46 2.18
C ASN A 57 -2.50 -15.79 2.92
N LYS A 58 -3.57 -16.30 3.54
CA LYS A 58 -3.59 -17.62 4.19
C LYS A 58 -3.06 -18.70 3.23
N SER A 59 -2.10 -19.49 3.71
CA SER A 59 -1.66 -20.69 3.01
C SER A 59 -2.77 -21.74 3.03
N THR A 60 -3.12 -22.28 1.87
CA THR A 60 -3.98 -23.46 1.77
C THR A 60 -3.27 -24.68 2.35
N GLY A 61 -3.96 -25.45 3.19
CA GLY A 61 -3.42 -26.64 3.85
C GLY A 61 -2.76 -26.36 5.21
N GLY A 62 -2.09 -27.36 5.76
CA GLY A 62 -1.35 -27.26 7.03
C GLY A 62 0.02 -26.62 6.84
N VAL A 63 0.47 -25.87 7.85
CA VAL A 63 1.84 -25.35 7.96
C VAL A 63 2.63 -26.24 8.92
N GLU A 64 3.91 -26.46 8.63
CA GLU A 64 4.82 -27.17 9.52
C GLU A 64 4.97 -26.39 10.84
N ARG A 65 4.55 -26.99 11.97
CA ARG A 65 4.74 -26.42 13.30
C ARG A 65 6.00 -27.00 13.94
N LYS A 66 6.91 -26.15 14.40
CA LYS A 66 8.08 -26.62 15.15
C LYS A 66 7.71 -26.81 16.61
N VAL A 67 8.45 -27.68 17.31
CA VAL A 67 8.28 -27.89 18.76
C VAL A 67 8.52 -26.59 19.53
N SER A 68 9.43 -25.73 19.07
CA SER A 68 9.64 -24.39 19.62
C SER A 68 8.41 -23.51 19.55
N ASP A 69 7.68 -23.57 18.44
CA ASP A 69 6.51 -22.72 18.20
C ASP A 69 5.36 -23.18 19.11
N VAL A 70 5.20 -24.50 19.25
CA VAL A 70 4.21 -25.10 20.17
C VAL A 70 4.51 -24.72 21.63
N ARG A 71 5.77 -24.80 22.05
CA ARG A 71 6.17 -24.39 23.41
C ARG A 71 5.94 -22.90 23.64
N ARG A 72 6.25 -22.05 22.66
CA ARG A 72 6.01 -20.61 22.75
C ARG A 72 4.51 -20.29 22.83
N GLU A 73 3.68 -20.99 22.07
CA GLU A 73 2.21 -20.88 22.14
C GLU A 73 1.65 -21.31 23.51
N GLU A 74 2.26 -22.32 24.14
CA GLU A 74 1.91 -22.78 25.49
C GLU A 74 2.31 -21.77 26.57
N GLU A 75 3.51 -21.19 26.46
CA GLU A 75 4.02 -20.15 27.36
C GLU A 75 3.25 -18.82 27.22
N GLU A 76 2.87 -18.45 25.99
CA GLU A 76 2.06 -17.26 25.67
C GLU A 76 0.55 -17.44 25.99
N GLY A 77 0.17 -18.53 26.68
CA GLY A 77 -1.13 -18.64 27.34
C GLY A 77 -2.33 -18.93 26.44
N GLY A 78 -2.16 -19.63 25.31
CA GLY A 78 -3.28 -20.19 24.53
C GLY A 78 -4.29 -19.21 23.89
N GLU A 79 -4.22 -17.91 24.20
CA GLU A 79 -5.06 -16.84 23.63
C GLU A 79 -4.85 -16.65 22.12
N SER A 80 -3.72 -17.15 21.59
CA SER A 80 -3.42 -17.14 20.16
C SER A 80 -4.23 -18.17 19.36
N ARG A 81 -4.80 -19.21 19.99
CA ARG A 81 -5.55 -20.28 19.29
C ARG A 81 -6.83 -19.78 18.60
N GLY A 82 -7.31 -18.58 18.92
CA GLY A 82 -8.52 -17.98 18.35
C GLY A 82 -8.31 -16.68 17.56
N LYS A 83 -7.09 -16.10 17.56
CA LYS A 83 -6.83 -14.86 16.82
C LYS A 83 -6.68 -15.20 15.34
N VAL A 84 -7.78 -15.15 14.62
CA VAL A 84 -7.79 -15.23 13.15
C VAL A 84 -6.85 -14.13 12.66
N ASP A 85 -5.84 -14.50 11.86
CA ASP A 85 -4.89 -13.55 11.27
C ASP A 85 -5.70 -12.39 10.66
N PRO A 86 -5.44 -11.11 11.03
CA PRO A 86 -6.19 -9.97 10.50
C PRO A 86 -6.12 -9.88 8.96
N LEU A 87 -5.14 -10.54 8.33
CA LEU A 87 -5.02 -10.65 6.88
C LEU A 87 -5.84 -11.82 6.28
N ASN A 88 -6.53 -12.60 7.10
CA ASN A 88 -7.35 -13.73 6.65
C ASN A 88 -8.74 -13.25 6.19
N ILE A 89 -8.87 -12.98 4.89
CA ILE A 89 -10.14 -12.70 4.23
C ILE A 89 -10.86 -14.02 3.98
N THR A 90 -11.55 -14.55 5.00
CA THR A 90 -12.53 -15.64 4.79
C THR A 90 -13.92 -15.00 4.78
N ALA A 91 -14.91 -15.57 4.08
CA ALA A 91 -16.27 -14.99 4.08
C ALA A 91 -16.86 -14.84 5.51
N ALA A 92 -16.33 -15.58 6.48
CA ALA A 92 -16.64 -15.49 7.91
C ALA A 92 -15.98 -14.32 8.67
N THR A 93 -15.05 -13.58 8.04
CA THR A 93 -14.51 -12.30 8.57
C THR A 93 -15.27 -11.08 8.05
N LYS A 94 -16.35 -11.25 7.27
CA LYS A 94 -17.42 -10.25 7.24
C LYS A 94 -17.88 -10.10 8.68
N ARG A 95 -17.73 -8.87 9.19
CA ARG A 95 -17.99 -8.46 10.57
C ARG A 95 -19.12 -9.31 11.18
N LYS A 96 -18.86 -9.96 12.30
CA LYS A 96 -19.94 -10.29 13.24
C LYS A 96 -20.42 -8.98 13.83
N GLU A 97 -21.02 -8.11 13.02
CA GLU A 97 -21.93 -7.13 13.58
C GLU A 97 -23.04 -7.98 14.16
N ARG A 98 -23.11 -8.01 15.49
CA ARG A 98 -24.32 -8.44 16.16
C ARG A 98 -25.36 -7.44 15.70
N LEU A 99 -26.14 -7.82 14.68
CA LEU A 99 -27.29 -7.04 14.28
C LEU A 99 -28.26 -7.16 15.45
N ASP A 100 -28.44 -6.09 16.20
CA ASP A 100 -29.48 -6.00 17.21
C ASP A 100 -30.82 -5.91 16.48
N VAL A 101 -31.37 -7.07 16.10
CA VAL A 101 -32.64 -7.16 15.38
C VAL A 101 -33.76 -6.86 16.37
N SER A 102 -34.43 -5.72 16.21
CA SER A 102 -35.65 -5.38 16.95
C SER A 102 -36.90 -5.80 16.18
N GLU A 103 -37.89 -6.34 16.89
CA GLU A 103 -39.20 -6.69 16.32
C GLU A 103 -40.15 -5.48 16.40
N VAL A 104 -40.80 -5.13 15.29
CA VAL A 104 -41.76 -4.03 15.21
C VAL A 104 -43.11 -4.54 14.71
N ARG A 105 -44.21 -4.06 15.30
CA ARG A 105 -45.58 -4.51 14.96
C ARG A 105 -46.13 -3.68 13.81
N ILE A 106 -46.70 -4.34 12.79
CA ILE A 106 -47.18 -3.69 11.56
C ILE A 106 -48.63 -4.05 11.31
N GLU A 107 -49.46 -3.05 11.04
CA GLU A 107 -50.83 -3.22 10.52
C GLU A 107 -50.82 -3.16 8.98
N ARG A 108 -51.48 -4.14 8.36
CA ARG A 108 -51.58 -4.29 6.91
C ARG A 108 -53.03 -4.25 6.47
N ASP A 109 -53.26 -3.67 5.29
CA ASP A 109 -54.55 -3.65 4.64
C ASP A 109 -55.01 -5.08 4.28
N PRO A 110 -56.21 -5.54 4.69
CA PRO A 110 -56.64 -6.92 4.50
C PRO A 110 -56.78 -7.37 3.04
N GLU A 111 -57.02 -6.45 2.10
CA GLU A 111 -57.25 -6.82 0.69
C GLU A 111 -55.99 -6.74 -0.16
N THR A 112 -55.12 -5.74 0.07
CA THR A 112 -53.95 -5.47 -0.77
C THR A 112 -52.63 -5.91 -0.14
N GLY A 113 -52.61 -6.17 1.17
CA GLY A 113 -51.40 -6.51 1.92
C GLY A 113 -50.40 -5.36 2.06
N ALA A 114 -50.74 -4.15 1.60
CA ALA A 114 -49.92 -2.96 1.76
C ALA A 114 -49.80 -2.58 3.24
N ILE A 115 -48.62 -2.08 3.63
CA ILE A 115 -48.35 -1.65 5.00
C ILE A 115 -49.03 -0.31 5.23
N LEU A 116 -50.03 -0.27 6.10
CA LEU A 116 -50.74 0.96 6.44
C LEU A 116 -50.07 1.71 7.59
N ARG A 117 -49.62 0.99 8.62
CA ARG A 117 -49.04 1.60 9.82
C ARG A 117 -48.01 0.71 10.49
N VAL A 118 -46.87 1.30 10.83
CA VAL A 118 -45.82 0.69 11.65
C VAL A 118 -45.98 1.23 13.07
N MET A 119 -46.22 0.35 14.03
CA MET A 119 -46.39 0.67 15.45
C MET A 119 -45.06 0.40 16.15
N ASP A 120 -44.25 1.45 16.34
CA ASP A 120 -43.05 1.39 17.18
C ASP A 120 -43.46 1.52 18.65
N GLU A 121 -43.28 0.46 19.44
CA GLU A 121 -43.61 0.46 20.88
C GLU A 121 -42.41 0.82 21.78
N GLY A 122 -41.25 1.21 21.23
CA GLY A 122 -40.05 1.44 22.04
C GLY A 122 -39.12 2.52 21.49
N LYS A 123 -38.93 3.58 22.29
CA LYS A 123 -38.14 4.82 22.08
C LYS A 123 -38.84 5.88 21.24
N GLY A 124 -39.39 6.89 21.93
CA GLY A 124 -40.12 8.00 21.33
C GLY A 124 -39.23 8.80 20.37
N LYS A 125 -39.69 8.94 19.12
CA LYS A 125 -39.14 9.92 18.18
C LYS A 125 -39.18 11.31 18.83
N ARG A 126 -38.08 12.07 18.75
CA ARG A 126 -38.01 13.48 19.14
C ARG A 126 -39.14 14.25 18.42
N SER A 127 -39.74 15.24 19.07
CA SER A 127 -40.87 15.99 18.49
C SER A 127 -40.45 16.70 17.20
N ASN A 128 -41.10 16.38 16.07
CA ASN A 128 -40.87 17.02 14.76
C ASN A 128 -42.09 17.90 14.38
N PRO A 129 -42.24 19.10 14.98
CA PRO A 129 -43.41 19.95 14.76
C PRO A 129 -43.46 20.61 13.37
N LEU A 130 -42.33 20.66 12.64
CA LEU A 130 -42.24 21.22 11.29
C LEU A 130 -42.29 20.17 10.16
N ASN A 131 -42.41 18.88 10.52
CA ASN A 131 -42.46 17.75 9.60
C ASN A 131 -41.30 17.73 8.58
N ASP A 132 -40.09 17.99 9.06
CA ASP A 132 -38.87 17.98 8.23
C ASP A 132 -38.43 16.53 7.94
N PRO A 133 -38.23 16.13 6.66
CA PRO A 133 -37.78 14.78 6.31
C PRO A 133 -36.34 14.44 6.78
N LEU A 134 -35.50 15.42 7.13
CA LEU A 134 -34.11 15.16 7.56
C LEU A 134 -33.98 14.78 9.04
N ASN A 135 -34.98 15.08 9.87
CA ASN A 135 -34.98 14.78 11.31
C ASN A 135 -34.94 13.26 11.63
N GLU A 136 -35.21 12.39 10.65
CA GLU A 136 -35.08 10.94 10.80
C GLU A 136 -33.66 10.42 10.57
N LEU A 137 -32.82 11.17 9.84
CA LEU A 137 -31.44 10.78 9.52
C LEU A 137 -30.44 11.26 10.57
N ASP A 138 -30.76 12.36 11.26
CA ASP A 138 -29.91 12.94 12.31
C ASP A 138 -29.96 12.15 13.64
N SER A 139 -31.01 11.34 13.85
CA SER A 139 -31.18 10.58 15.09
C SER A 139 -30.45 9.23 15.12
N SER A 140 -29.71 8.86 14.06
CA SER A 140 -28.93 7.61 14.04
C SER A 140 -27.51 7.74 14.58
N GLU A 141 -27.07 8.93 15.01
CA GLU A 141 -25.66 9.15 15.34
C GLU A 141 -25.50 10.26 16.38
N GLU A 142 -25.83 9.98 17.65
CA GLU A 142 -25.46 10.85 18.77
C GLU A 142 -25.58 10.09 20.12
N ASP A 143 -24.54 9.34 20.46
CA ASP A 143 -24.11 9.17 21.85
C ASP A 143 -22.80 9.97 21.97
N GLU A 144 -22.91 11.21 22.43
CA GLU A 144 -21.76 12.02 22.86
C GLU A 144 -21.31 11.57 24.25
N ASP A 145 -20.07 11.10 24.34
CA ASP A 145 -19.22 11.43 25.48
C ASP A 145 -17.78 11.70 24.97
N GLU A 146 -17.38 12.96 25.15
CA GLU A 146 -16.01 13.44 25.41
C GLU A 146 -15.09 13.86 24.21
N GLU A 147 -15.21 15.16 23.89
CA GLU A 147 -14.20 16.16 23.45
C GLU A 147 -12.91 15.71 22.73
N GLY A 148 -12.75 16.15 21.47
CA GLY A 148 -11.42 16.33 20.86
C GLY A 148 -11.37 16.50 19.34
N GLU A 149 -11.58 17.74 18.88
CA GLU A 149 -10.89 18.40 17.75
C GLU A 149 -11.03 17.86 16.29
N GLU A 150 -11.70 18.69 15.48
CA GLU A 150 -11.45 19.03 14.06
C GLU A 150 -11.35 17.92 12.98
N GLY A 151 -12.28 17.97 12.01
CA GLY A 151 -11.97 17.58 10.62
C GLY A 151 -13.10 16.88 9.87
N ASP A 152 -13.77 17.63 9.01
CA ASP A 152 -14.61 17.14 7.91
C ASP A 152 -13.75 16.30 6.94
N ASP A 153 -13.78 14.97 7.09
CA ASP A 153 -13.30 14.03 6.07
C ASP A 153 -14.09 12.70 6.04
N ASP A 154 -15.42 12.80 5.92
CA ASP A 154 -16.29 11.72 5.45
C ASP A 154 -16.22 11.52 3.92
N ILE A 155 -15.01 11.48 3.37
CA ILE A 155 -14.75 11.06 1.99
C ILE A 155 -13.79 9.87 2.04
N LEU A 156 -14.39 8.68 1.93
CA LEU A 156 -13.75 7.37 1.73
C LEU A 156 -13.13 6.74 2.99
N ASN A 157 -13.97 6.03 3.74
CA ASN A 157 -13.56 5.01 4.69
C ASN A 157 -12.96 3.77 3.96
N LEU A 158 -11.90 3.98 3.18
CA LEU A 158 -11.05 2.97 2.53
C LEU A 158 -9.99 2.43 3.51
N LYS A 159 -10.26 2.52 4.82
CA LYS A 159 -9.30 2.19 5.89
C LYS A 159 -9.13 0.68 6.12
N ASN A 160 -9.85 -0.15 5.36
CA ASN A 160 -9.84 -1.61 5.52
C ASN A 160 -9.32 -2.38 4.29
N GLN A 161 -8.87 -1.71 3.22
CA GLN A 161 -8.27 -2.41 2.06
C GLN A 161 -6.75 -2.59 2.18
N HIS A 162 -6.09 -1.85 3.06
CA HIS A 162 -4.69 -2.04 3.41
C HIS A 162 -4.61 -2.29 4.91
N GLY A 163 -4.02 -3.43 5.29
CA GLY A 163 -4.13 -4.03 6.61
C GLY A 163 -3.95 -3.07 7.79
N SER A 164 -4.73 -3.32 8.85
CA SER A 164 -4.74 -2.56 10.10
C SER A 164 -3.34 -2.14 10.55
N THR A 165 -3.10 -0.83 10.55
CA THR A 165 -1.94 -0.19 11.18
C THR A 165 -2.23 0.03 12.66
N ASP A 166 -2.60 -1.00 13.40
CA ASP A 166 -2.69 -0.90 14.87
C ASP A 166 -1.32 -0.51 15.44
N LEU A 167 -1.19 0.70 15.96
CA LEU A 167 0.05 1.27 16.51
C LEU A 167 0.66 0.36 17.60
N ALA A 168 -0.20 -0.30 18.39
CA ALA A 168 0.19 -1.28 19.41
C ALA A 168 0.79 -2.57 18.84
N SER A 169 0.36 -3.00 17.64
CA SER A 169 0.97 -4.15 16.94
C SER A 169 2.34 -3.78 16.36
N SER A 170 2.53 -2.52 15.97
CA SER A 170 3.79 -2.02 15.40
C SER A 170 4.95 -2.01 16.42
N SER A 171 4.70 -1.56 17.66
CA SER A 171 5.76 -1.55 18.70
C SER A 171 6.20 -2.96 19.12
N ARG A 172 5.26 -3.91 19.21
CA ARG A 172 5.56 -5.33 19.51
C ARG A 172 6.26 -6.03 18.35
N ARG A 173 5.99 -5.64 17.09
CA ARG A 173 6.77 -6.06 15.92
C ARG A 173 8.17 -5.48 15.92
N ALA A 174 8.36 -4.24 16.39
CA ALA A 174 9.66 -3.60 16.48
C ALA A 174 10.63 -4.28 17.46
N ALA A 175 10.10 -4.80 18.58
CA ALA A 175 10.89 -5.56 19.55
C ALA A 175 11.42 -6.91 19.02
N ASN A 176 10.73 -7.51 18.04
CA ASN A 176 11.04 -8.84 17.50
C ASN A 176 11.65 -8.80 16.08
N LYS A 177 12.22 -7.67 15.66
CA LYS A 177 12.84 -7.56 14.34
C LYS A 177 14.14 -8.36 14.29
N THR A 178 14.25 -9.21 13.28
CA THR A 178 15.50 -9.88 12.95
C THR A 178 16.52 -8.84 12.44
N GLU A 179 17.81 -9.11 12.65
CA GLU A 179 18.89 -8.25 12.15
C GLU A 179 18.79 -8.05 10.63
N THR A 180 18.36 -9.07 9.89
CA THR A 180 18.17 -8.98 8.44
C THR A 180 17.06 -8.01 8.04
N VAL A 181 15.97 -7.96 8.80
CA VAL A 181 14.87 -7.00 8.55
C VAL A 181 15.34 -5.58 8.86
N ARG A 182 16.08 -5.40 9.96
CA ARG A 182 16.67 -4.10 10.31
C ARG A 182 17.55 -3.55 9.19
N GLN A 183 18.44 -4.38 8.64
CA GLN A 183 19.32 -3.97 7.54
C GLN A 183 18.54 -3.67 6.24
N LEU A 184 17.46 -4.42 5.96
CA LEU A 184 16.60 -4.15 4.81
C LEU A 184 15.82 -2.84 4.98
N GLU A 185 15.33 -2.55 6.17
CA GLU A 185 14.66 -1.27 6.49
C GLU A 185 15.63 -0.10 6.35
N GLU A 186 16.85 -0.23 6.87
CA GLU A 186 17.90 0.77 6.71
C GLU A 186 18.24 1.01 5.24
N ALA A 187 18.39 -0.07 4.45
CA ALA A 187 18.63 0.03 3.02
C ALA A 187 17.47 0.68 2.26
N ALA A 188 16.22 0.42 2.66
CA ALA A 188 15.03 1.03 2.07
C ALA A 188 14.87 2.50 2.45
N ASN A 189 15.21 2.86 3.69
CA ASN A 189 15.17 4.24 4.20
C ASN A 189 16.31 5.11 3.67
N ARG A 190 17.31 4.52 3.02
CA ARG A 190 18.43 5.24 2.43
C ARG A 190 17.92 6.25 1.38
N PRO A 191 18.18 7.56 1.54
CA PRO A 191 17.71 8.55 0.58
C PRO A 191 18.39 8.35 -0.78
N VAL A 192 17.59 8.09 -1.81
CA VAL A 192 18.08 8.02 -3.18
C VAL A 192 18.33 9.45 -3.68
N THR A 193 19.56 9.73 -4.12
CA THR A 193 19.91 11.02 -4.72
C THR A 193 19.15 11.19 -6.03
N LYS A 194 18.09 12.00 -6.02
CA LYS A 194 17.33 12.33 -7.22
C LYS A 194 18.19 13.21 -8.13
N TYR A 195 18.35 12.80 -9.39
CA TYR A 195 19.03 13.63 -10.38
C TYR A 195 18.24 14.93 -10.62
N LYS A 196 18.84 16.07 -10.33
CA LYS A 196 18.26 17.39 -10.62
C LYS A 196 18.56 17.74 -12.08
N ARG A 197 17.52 17.83 -12.91
CA ARG A 197 17.67 18.22 -14.32
C ARG A 197 18.24 19.63 -14.43
N ARG A 198 19.37 19.77 -15.14
CA ARG A 198 20.00 21.05 -15.50
C ARG A 198 19.35 21.64 -16.75
N GLN A 199 19.45 22.96 -16.91
CA GLN A 199 19.11 23.62 -18.17
C GLN A 199 20.15 23.27 -19.24
N PRO A 200 19.74 23.09 -20.51
CA PRO A 200 20.70 22.91 -21.60
C PRO A 200 21.47 24.22 -21.84
N GLU A 201 22.69 24.12 -22.35
CA GLU A 201 23.62 25.25 -22.53
C GLU A 201 23.01 26.39 -23.38
N GLY A 202 22.28 26.07 -24.45
CA GLY A 202 21.62 27.08 -25.27
C GLY A 202 20.51 27.86 -24.52
N GLU A 203 19.82 27.24 -23.56
CA GLU A 203 18.85 27.97 -22.72
C GLU A 203 19.54 28.84 -21.67
N VAL A 204 20.72 28.44 -21.20
CA VAL A 204 21.54 29.22 -20.27
C VAL A 204 21.99 30.51 -20.97
N ALA A 205 22.57 30.40 -22.17
CA ALA A 205 23.01 31.57 -22.96
C ALA A 205 21.83 32.51 -23.29
N PHE A 206 20.69 31.95 -23.69
CA PHE A 206 19.47 32.73 -23.94
C PHE A 206 19.00 33.53 -22.72
N VAL A 207 19.00 32.91 -21.54
CA VAL A 207 18.61 33.57 -20.28
C VAL A 207 19.64 34.63 -19.89
N GLU A 208 20.93 34.33 -20.06
CA GLU A 208 22.02 35.24 -19.76
C GLU A 208 21.94 36.52 -20.60
N GLU A 209 21.68 36.41 -21.91
CA GLU A 209 21.48 37.57 -22.79
C GLU A 209 20.30 38.45 -22.36
N LEU A 210 19.18 37.83 -21.97
CA LEU A 210 17.99 38.55 -21.50
C LEU A 210 18.26 39.29 -20.18
N VAL A 211 18.88 38.61 -19.21
CA VAL A 211 19.20 39.19 -17.90
C VAL A 211 20.26 40.30 -18.06
N LYS A 212 21.24 40.13 -18.94
CA LYS A 212 22.25 41.16 -19.24
C LYS A 212 21.65 42.44 -19.84
N LYS A 213 20.60 42.32 -20.66
CA LYS A 213 19.97 43.48 -21.31
C LYS A 213 18.88 44.15 -20.46
N TYR A 214 18.08 43.38 -19.75
CA TYR A 214 16.88 43.87 -19.06
C TYR A 214 16.93 43.74 -17.52
N GLY A 215 17.97 43.11 -16.96
CA GLY A 215 18.09 42.90 -15.52
C GLY A 215 16.99 42.00 -14.97
N ASP A 216 16.09 42.54 -14.16
CA ASP A 216 14.96 41.83 -13.55
C ASP A 216 13.59 42.24 -14.15
N ASP A 217 13.57 43.04 -15.23
CA ASP A 217 12.32 43.49 -15.89
C ASP A 217 11.73 42.43 -16.82
N TYR A 218 10.98 41.46 -16.27
CA TYR A 218 10.41 40.33 -17.02
C TYR A 218 9.43 40.74 -18.14
N GLU A 219 8.64 41.80 -17.95
CA GLU A 219 7.69 42.30 -18.97
C GLU A 219 8.42 42.79 -20.24
N LYS A 220 9.56 43.48 -20.04
CA LYS A 220 10.38 43.98 -21.16
C LYS A 220 11.09 42.82 -21.87
N MET A 221 11.54 41.81 -21.13
CA MET A 221 12.12 40.59 -21.71
C MET A 221 11.12 39.84 -22.58
N ALA A 222 9.86 39.73 -22.14
CA ALA A 222 8.82 39.05 -22.89
C ALA A 222 8.49 39.77 -24.20
N ARG A 223 8.49 41.12 -24.19
CA ARG A 223 8.27 41.96 -25.38
C ARG A 223 9.47 42.05 -26.34
N ASP A 224 10.64 41.54 -25.99
CA ASP A 224 11.82 41.62 -26.87
C ASP A 224 11.75 40.60 -28.03
N HIS A 225 11.32 41.04 -29.20
CA HIS A 225 11.24 40.19 -30.39
C HIS A 225 12.60 39.69 -30.92
N LYS A 226 13.73 40.31 -30.53
CA LYS A 226 15.06 39.92 -31.02
C LYS A 226 15.64 38.79 -30.20
N ILE A 227 15.75 39.00 -28.89
CA ILE A 227 16.34 37.99 -27.99
C ILE A 227 15.29 36.91 -27.69
N ASN A 228 14.06 37.29 -27.33
CA ASN A 228 12.95 36.37 -27.13
C ASN A 228 12.26 35.99 -28.45
N TYR A 229 13.02 35.46 -29.40
CA TYR A 229 12.53 35.00 -30.71
C TYR A 229 11.37 34.00 -30.59
N MET A 230 11.41 33.14 -29.57
CA MET A 230 10.37 32.13 -29.31
C MET A 230 9.10 32.71 -28.66
N GLN A 231 9.04 34.03 -28.42
CA GLN A 231 7.89 34.72 -27.82
C GLN A 231 7.44 34.07 -26.50
N ARG A 232 8.42 33.68 -25.67
CA ARG A 232 8.16 33.06 -24.36
C ARG A 232 7.45 34.04 -23.44
N SER A 233 6.47 33.55 -22.69
CA SER A 233 5.71 34.36 -21.76
C SER A 233 6.53 34.77 -20.53
N GLU A 234 6.12 35.83 -19.86
CA GLU A 234 6.76 36.36 -18.65
C GLU A 234 6.92 35.31 -17.55
N GLY A 235 5.87 34.52 -17.31
CA GLY A 235 5.89 33.46 -16.31
C GLY A 235 6.87 32.33 -16.65
N ASP A 236 7.07 32.06 -17.93
CA ASP A 236 8.00 31.04 -18.40
C ASP A 236 9.47 31.52 -18.34
N LEU A 237 9.70 32.79 -18.65
CA LEU A 237 11.00 33.46 -18.42
C LEU A 237 11.34 33.49 -16.92
N LYS A 238 10.40 33.86 -16.05
CA LYS A 238 10.58 33.85 -14.59
C LYS A 238 10.98 32.49 -14.05
N LYS A 239 10.34 31.41 -14.53
CA LYS A 239 10.69 30.03 -14.15
C LYS A 239 12.11 29.65 -14.60
N ARG A 240 12.53 30.05 -15.81
CA ARG A 240 13.87 29.73 -16.33
C ARG A 240 14.97 30.54 -15.66
N ILE A 241 14.77 31.83 -15.44
CA ILE A 241 15.69 32.69 -14.71
C ILE A 241 15.85 32.18 -13.27
N LYS A 242 14.76 31.77 -12.62
CA LYS A 242 14.82 31.15 -11.28
C LYS A 242 15.68 29.88 -11.28
N LYS A 243 15.52 28.99 -12.26
CA LYS A 243 16.34 27.76 -12.39
C LYS A 243 17.81 28.09 -12.69
N TRP A 244 18.05 29.08 -13.54
CA TRP A 244 19.38 29.53 -13.94
C TRP A 244 20.15 30.11 -12.73
N ARG A 245 19.51 31.00 -11.96
CA ARG A 245 20.06 31.53 -10.69
C ARG A 245 20.32 30.41 -9.68
N GLN A 246 19.39 29.46 -9.52
CA GLN A 246 19.59 28.28 -8.66
C GLN A 246 20.75 27.37 -9.10
N SER A 247 21.09 27.37 -10.39
CA SER A 247 22.24 26.63 -10.90
C SER A 247 23.57 27.38 -10.76
N GLY A 248 23.57 28.61 -10.22
CA GLY A 248 24.76 29.43 -10.03
C GLY A 248 25.02 30.46 -11.15
N GLY A 249 24.04 30.68 -12.04
CA GLY A 249 24.12 31.75 -13.02
C GLY A 249 24.01 33.12 -12.37
N SER A 250 25.03 33.95 -12.58
CA SER A 250 25.08 35.37 -12.20
C SER A 250 25.54 36.15 -13.41
N VAL A 251 24.98 37.35 -13.61
CA VAL A 251 25.51 38.30 -14.60
C VAL A 251 26.37 39.29 -13.81
N GLU A 252 27.61 39.49 -14.25
CA GLU A 252 28.50 40.57 -13.78
C GLU A 252 28.04 41.94 -14.29
#